data_AF-A0A1H8JIC5-F1
#
_entry.id   AF-A0A1H8JIC5-F1
#
_cell.length_a   1.000
_cell.length_b   1.000
_cell.length_c   1.000
_cell.angle_alpha   90.00
_cell.angle_beta   90.00
_cell.angle_gamma   90.00
#
_symmetry.space_group_name_H-M   'P 1'
#
loop_
_entity.id
_entity.type
_entity.pdbx_description
1 polymer ?
#
loop_
_entity_poly.entity_id
_entity_poly.type
_entity_poly.pdbx_seq_one_letter_code
_entity_poly.pdbx_strand_id
1 'polypeptide(L)' 'MARAIESWFICDGRYRIHSVKPAGRHPERIIEIEDVDRRERIHGSGPDLERLAFSLVRAKVPTNCKITQIRND' A
#
# COMPACT_ATOMS: atom_id res chain seq x y z
N MET A 1 -11.33 -9.10 -18.00
CA MET A 1 -10.75 -9.70 -16.78
C MET A 1 -10.56 -8.57 -15.77
N ALA A 2 -11.40 -8.51 -14.73
CA ALA A 2 -11.27 -7.49 -13.69
C ALA A 2 -10.15 -7.90 -12.72
N ARG A 3 -9.17 -7.02 -12.53
CA ARG A 3 -8.16 -7.16 -11.47
C ARG A 3 -8.67 -6.41 -10.25
N ALA A 4 -8.79 -7.08 -9.11
CA ALA A 4 -9.22 -6.43 -7.87
C ALA A 4 -8.09 -5.51 -7.38
N ILE A 5 -8.39 -4.22 -7.23
CA ILE A 5 -7.51 -3.26 -6.58
C ILE A 5 -7.88 -3.24 -5.10
N GLU A 6 -6.93 -3.59 -4.25
CA GLU A 6 -7.10 -3.48 -2.81
C GLU A 6 -6.37 -2.24 -2.30
N SER A 7 -6.90 -1.65 -1.22
CA SER A 7 -6.29 -0.50 -0.58
C SER A 7 -6.17 -0.75 0.91
N TRP A 8 -5.05 -0.40 1.49
CA TRP A 8 -4.89 -0.42 2.95
C TRP A 8 -4.12 0.79 3.44
N PHE A 9 -4.29 1.07 4.72
CA PHE A 9 -3.63 2.20 5.37
C PHE A 9 -2.52 1.72 6.29
N ILE A 10 -1.42 2.47 6.32
CA ILE A 10 -0.33 2.33 7.28
C ILE A 10 -0.04 3.68 7.94
N CYS A 11 0.77 3.66 9.00
CA CYS A 11 1.14 4.86 9.76
C CYS A 11 -0.08 5.68 10.20
N ASP A 12 -1.01 5.02 10.93
CA ASP A 12 -2.22 5.64 11.49
C ASP A 12 -3.14 6.31 10.46
N GLY A 13 -3.14 5.82 9.21
CA GLY A 13 -3.96 6.39 8.15
C GLY A 13 -3.22 7.36 7.22
N ARG A 14 -1.98 7.72 7.54
CA ARG A 14 -1.24 8.70 6.76
C ARG A 14 -0.88 8.21 5.36
N TYR A 15 -0.48 6.95 5.21
CA TYR A 15 -0.17 6.41 3.89
C TYR A 15 -1.22 5.41 3.46
N ARG A 16 -1.78 5.61 2.28
CA ARG A 16 -2.67 4.67 1.62
C ARG A 16 -1.89 3.92 0.54
N ILE A 17 -1.87 2.60 0.63
CA ILE A 17 -1.19 1.74 -0.34
C ILE A 17 -2.26 1.11 -1.21
N HIS A 18 -2.08 1.20 -2.52
CA HIS A 18 -2.89 0.52 -3.52
C HIS A 18 -2.12 -0.66 -4.11
N SER A 19 -2.69 -1.85 -3.99
CA SER A 19 -2.14 -3.05 -4.61
C SER A 19 -3.13 -3.66 -5.57
N VAL A 20 -2.60 -4.42 -6.52
CA VAL A 20 -3.39 -5.30 -7.36
C VAL A 20 -3.27 -6.70 -6.78
N LYS A 21 -4.42 -7.27 -6.40
CA LYS A 21 -4.46 -8.65 -5.92
C LYS A 21 -3.96 -9.62 -6.99
N PRO A 22 -3.32 -10.73 -6.56
CA PRO A 22 -2.90 -11.77 -7.47
C PRO A 22 -4.15 -12.36 -8.16
N ALA A 23 -4.17 -12.31 -9.48
CA ALA A 23 -5.10 -13.07 -10.30
C ALA A 23 -4.33 -14.23 -10.93
N GLY A 24 -4.50 -15.44 -10.40
CA GLY A 24 -3.77 -16.63 -10.85
C GLY A 24 -2.33 -16.68 -10.34
N ARG A 25 -1.36 -16.89 -11.24
CA ARG A 25 0.06 -17.13 -10.90
C ARG A 25 0.89 -15.86 -10.64
N HIS A 26 0.33 -14.67 -10.85
CA HIS A 26 1.07 -13.43 -10.66
C HIS A 26 1.03 -13.01 -9.20
N PRO A 27 2.17 -12.64 -8.59
CA PRO A 27 2.21 -12.15 -7.21
C PRO A 27 1.43 -10.85 -7.08
N GLU A 28 0.98 -10.56 -5.85
CA GLU A 28 0.47 -9.24 -5.49
C GLU A 28 1.50 -8.16 -5.85
N ARG A 29 1.04 -7.02 -6.35
CA ARG A 29 1.93 -5.93 -6.76
C ARG A 29 1.39 -4.60 -6.28
N ILE A 30 2.23 -3.84 -5.57
CA ILE A 30 1.93 -2.44 -5.24
C ILE A 30 2.05 -1.60 -6.51
N ILE A 31 1.02 -0.79 -6.74
CA ILE A 31 0.94 0.08 -7.92
C ILE A 31 1.04 1.57 -7.57
N GLU A 32 0.65 1.94 -6.34
CA GLU A 32 0.65 3.33 -5.89
C GLU A 32 0.72 3.40 -4.36
N ILE A 33 1.37 4.46 -3.86
CA ILE A 33 1.33 4.85 -2.45
C ILE A 33 0.95 6.34 -2.40
N GLU A 34 -0.07 6.69 -1.64
CA GLU A 34 -0.51 8.07 -1.40
C GLU A 34 -0.14 8.49 0.03
N ASP A 35 0.48 9.66 0.20
CA ASP A 35 0.54 10.37 1.49
C ASP A 35 -0.74 11.23 1.60
N VAL A 36 -1.69 10.73 2.38
CA VAL A 36 -3.04 11.28 2.54
C VAL A 36 -3.00 12.69 3.14
N ASP A 37 -2.06 12.94 4.07
CA ASP A 37 -1.92 14.24 4.72
C ASP A 37 -1.46 15.31 3.71
N ARG A 38 -0.56 14.90 2.80
CA ARG A 38 0.02 15.79 1.78
C ARG A 38 -0.76 15.81 0.47
N ARG A 39 -1.69 14.89 0.28
CA ARG A 39 -2.35 14.61 -1.00
C ARG A 39 -1.34 14.35 -2.13
N GLU A 40 -0.21 13.74 -1.78
CA GLU A 40 0.87 13.43 -2.71
C GLU A 40 0.81 11.96 -3.11
N ARG A 41 0.93 11.69 -4.41
CA ARG A 41 1.02 10.33 -4.95
C ARG A 41 2.46 10.00 -5.28
N ILE A 42 2.93 8.90 -4.74
CA ILE A 42 4.25 8.35 -4.98
C ILE A 42 4.10 7.24 -6.01
N HIS A 43 4.69 7.48 -7.17
CA HIS A 43 4.74 6.52 -8.27
C HIS A 43 6.15 5.93 -8.37
N GLY A 44 6.25 4.70 -8.86
CA GLY A 44 7.52 4.01 -9.01
C GLY A 44 7.36 2.63 -9.62
N SER A 45 8.47 1.92 -9.75
CA SER A 45 8.40 0.49 -10.08
C SER A 45 7.76 -0.28 -8.91
N GLY A 46 7.13 -1.42 -9.19
CA GLY A 46 6.54 -2.26 -8.13
C GLY A 46 7.53 -2.59 -7.00
N PRO A 47 8.76 -3.04 -7.33
CA PRO A 47 9.81 -3.28 -6.33
C PRO A 47 10.22 -2.04 -5.52
N ASP A 48 10.24 -0.85 -6.12
CA ASP A 48 10.58 0.39 -5.40
C ASP A 48 9.46 0.79 -4.44
N LEU A 49 8.20 0.65 -4.87
CA LEU A 49 7.04 0.88 -4.01
C LEU A 49 6.95 -0.14 -2.88
N GLU A 50 7.27 -1.41 -3.13
CA GLU A 50 7.39 -2.45 -2.10
C GLU A 50 8.47 -2.13 -1.07
N ARG A 51 9.66 -1.70 -1.53
CA ARG A 51 10.74 -1.27 -0.63
C ARG A 51 10.36 -0.05 0.18
N LEU A 52 9.68 0.92 -0.43
CA LEU A 52 9.21 2.11 0.26
C LEU A 52 8.16 1.76 1.31
N ALA A 53 7.13 0.98 0.95
CA ALA A 53 6.11 0.49 1.88
C ALA A 53 6.74 -0.25 3.06
N PHE A 54 7.69 -1.16 2.79
CA PHE A 54 8.41 -1.88 3.83
C PHE A 54 9.22 -0.93 4.74
N SER A 55 9.86 0.07 4.15
CA SER A 55 10.61 1.09 4.91
C SER A 55 9.70 1.94 5.78
N LEU A 56 8.52 2.34 5.29
CA LEU A 56 7.54 3.10 6.05
C LEU A 56 6.98 2.31 7.24
N VAL A 57 6.69 1.02 7.04
CA VAL A 57 6.26 0.11 8.12
C VAL A 57 7.39 -0.09 9.14
N ARG A 58 8.64 -0.25 8.68
CA ARG A 58 9.78 -0.53 9.56
C ARG A 58 10.29 0.70 10.31
N ALA A 59 10.24 1.89 9.71
CA ALA A 59 10.71 3.14 10.30
C ALA A 59 9.86 3.60 11.50
N LYS A 60 8.67 3.00 11.72
CA LYS A 60 7.77 3.30 12.83
C LYS A 60 7.43 2.03 13.62
N VAL A 61 8.37 1.55 14.44
CA VAL A 61 8.00 0.79 15.63
C VAL A 61 7.72 1.79 16.76
N PRO A 62 6.46 2.21 16.91
CA PRO A 62 5.82 2.08 18.21
C PRO A 62 4.50 1.33 18.02
N THR A 63 4.49 0.05 18.38
CA THR A 63 3.40 -0.83 18.87
C THR A 63 1.92 -0.69 18.44
N ASN A 64 1.49 0.27 17.60
CA ASN A 64 0.09 0.55 17.34
C ASN A 64 -0.27 0.85 15.87
N CYS A 65 0.67 0.69 14.92
CA CYS A 65 0.35 0.75 13.48
C CYS A 65 -0.53 -0.45 13.08
N LYS A 66 -1.84 -0.30 13.18
CA LYS A 66 -2.80 -1.30 12.68
C LYS A 66 -2.94 -1.14 11.17
N ILE A 67 -2.57 -2.18 10.42
CA ILE A 67 -2.89 -2.26 8.99
C ILE A 67 -4.40 -2.43 8.90
N THR A 68 -5.10 -1.43 8.36
CA THR A 68 -6.54 -1.49 8.13
C THR A 68 -6.78 -1.65 6.64
N GLN A 69 -7.22 -2.85 6.24
CA GLN A 69 -7.57 -3.16 4.86
C GLN A 69 -8.96 -2.61 4.57
N ILE A 70 -9.06 -1.76 3.54
CA ILE A 70 -10.35 -1.31 3.01
C ILE A 70 -10.58 -2.07 1.71
N ARG A 71 -11.53 -3.01 1.74
CA ARG A 71 -12.04 -3.61 0.50
C ARG A 71 -12.89 -2.55 -0.21
N ASN A 72 -12.49 -2.17 -1.42
CA ASN A 72 -13.42 -1.51 -2.34
C ASN A 72 -14.24 -2.65 -2.96
N ASP A 73 -15.52 -2.74 -2.58
CA ASP A 73 -16.52 -3.60 -3.21
C ASP A 73 -16.94 -3.01 -4.57
#